data_AF-A0A842QIJ1-F1
#
_entry.id   AF-A0A842QIJ1-F1
#
_cell.length_a   1.000
_cell.length_b   1.000
_cell.length_c   1.000
_cell.angle_alpha   90.00
_cell.angle_beta   90.00
_cell.angle_gamma   90.00
#
_symmetry.space_group_name_H-M   'P 1'
#
loop_
_entity.id
_entity.type
_entity.pdbx_description
1 polymer ?
#
loop_
_entity_poly.entity_id
_entity_poly.type
_entity_poly.pdbx_seq_one_letter_code
_entity_poly.pdbx_strand_id
1 'polypeptide(L)'
;MVMDRIKKFLGKEEEEEEIETEAETEAETEVEEEPPTEAKKEAEVEEEALEEPPTRGKGTIPYHDTFQKRLEFLFDNEETAGDMKAPDEFSLEFMVMGERFNVTKDSMGPVEIESGTTSDEDVFIRISNTVAKNLLDAATFDEFSDTYMQYYRESESDKYVKIDLRKPIEELNKRGYVRVPILRLLVGQVRP
;
A
#
# COMPACT_ATOMS: atom_id res chain seq x y z
N MET A 1 24.95 18.07 58.78
CA MET A 1 25.72 17.72 57.57
C MET A 1 25.02 18.40 56.41
N VAL A 2 25.43 19.58 55.93
CA VAL A 2 26.75 20.01 55.40
C VAL A 2 27.00 19.40 54.02
N MET A 3 27.18 20.31 53.04
CA MET A 3 27.85 20.18 51.72
C MET A 3 26.95 19.78 50.54
N ASP A 4 26.61 20.71 49.65
CA ASP A 4 27.42 21.37 48.59
C ASP A 4 27.34 20.59 47.26
N ARG A 5 26.66 21.17 46.27
CA ARG A 5 27.26 21.83 45.10
C ARG A 5 28.14 20.90 44.24
N ILE A 6 27.61 20.50 43.08
CA ILE A 6 28.38 20.59 41.83
C ILE A 6 27.56 21.40 40.83
N LYS A 7 28.06 22.62 40.63
CA LYS A 7 27.73 23.58 39.59
C LYS A 7 28.63 23.27 38.38
N LYS A 8 28.08 23.43 37.17
CA LYS A 8 28.69 24.20 36.05
C LYS A 8 29.77 23.50 35.20
N PHE A 9 29.63 23.63 33.87
CA PHE A 9 30.61 24.10 32.86
C PHE A 9 30.23 23.52 31.46
N LEU A 10 29.75 24.36 30.51
CA LEU A 10 30.48 24.96 29.35
C LEU A 10 30.70 23.95 28.18
N GLY A 11 30.54 24.25 26.89
CA GLY A 11 30.35 25.46 26.06
C GLY A 11 29.82 25.05 24.65
N LYS A 12 29.30 25.95 23.79
CA LYS A 12 30.02 26.89 22.88
C LYS A 12 30.67 26.12 21.70
N GLU A 13 30.57 26.37 20.39
CA GLU A 13 30.03 27.40 19.45
C GLU A 13 30.20 26.83 17.99
N GLU A 14 29.86 27.63 16.97
CA GLU A 14 30.23 27.59 15.51
C GLU A 14 29.29 26.80 14.56
N GLU A 15 28.55 27.43 13.62
CA GLU A 15 28.97 28.09 12.34
C GLU A 15 29.60 27.06 11.37
N GLU A 16 29.35 26.99 10.06
CA GLU A 16 28.86 27.92 9.03
C GLU A 16 28.66 27.11 7.71
N GLU A 17 28.32 27.81 6.63
CA GLU A 17 28.41 27.47 5.19
C GLU A 17 27.14 27.06 4.41
N GLU A 18 26.55 28.11 3.86
CA GLU A 18 25.89 28.25 2.56
C GLU A 18 26.66 27.61 1.39
N ILE A 19 25.95 27.06 0.40
CA ILE A 19 26.30 27.23 -1.02
C ILE A 19 24.99 27.42 -1.82
N GLU A 20 24.93 28.57 -2.50
CA GLU A 20 23.94 29.04 -3.46
C GLU A 20 24.06 28.37 -4.85
N THR A 21 23.25 28.87 -5.79
CA THR A 21 23.38 28.88 -7.27
C THR A 21 22.67 27.74 -8.02
N GLU A 22 21.49 27.98 -8.61
CA GLU A 22 21.14 28.71 -9.86
C GLU A 22 20.78 27.65 -10.94
N ALA A 23 19.56 27.67 -11.50
CA ALA A 23 19.19 28.34 -12.75
C ALA A 23 20.00 27.77 -13.95
N GLU A 24 19.48 27.46 -15.13
CA GLU A 24 18.38 28.02 -15.91
C GLU A 24 18.38 27.25 -17.27
N THR A 25 17.19 27.10 -17.90
CA THR A 25 16.91 27.26 -19.36
C THR A 25 17.70 26.43 -20.42
N GLU A 26 17.30 26.20 -21.67
CA GLU A 26 16.17 26.55 -22.54
C GLU A 26 16.24 25.72 -23.84
N ALA A 27 15.20 25.89 -24.67
CA ALA A 27 15.16 25.80 -26.14
C ALA A 27 15.04 24.41 -26.76
N GLU A 28 13.86 24.00 -27.25
CA GLU A 28 13.21 24.44 -28.51
C GLU A 28 14.07 24.21 -29.76
N THR A 29 13.59 23.34 -30.65
CA THR A 29 13.61 23.66 -32.08
C THR A 29 12.45 22.98 -32.78
N GLU A 30 11.45 23.82 -33.03
CA GLU A 30 10.36 23.71 -33.98
C GLU A 30 10.89 23.94 -35.41
N VAL A 31 10.46 23.11 -36.37
CA VAL A 31 10.34 23.43 -37.82
C VAL A 31 9.24 22.47 -38.34
N GLU A 32 7.97 22.87 -38.41
CA GLU A 32 7.33 23.70 -39.45
C GLU A 32 7.40 23.06 -40.86
N GLU A 33 6.28 22.49 -41.33
CA GLU A 33 5.43 22.99 -42.44
C GLU A 33 4.63 21.84 -43.11
N GLU A 34 3.30 21.89 -42.96
CA GLU A 34 2.29 21.13 -43.72
C GLU A 34 1.99 21.82 -45.09
N PRO A 35 0.92 21.49 -45.85
CA PRO A 35 0.56 20.28 -46.65
C PRO A 35 0.38 20.75 -48.13
N PRO A 36 -0.49 20.23 -49.06
CA PRO A 36 -1.45 19.12 -49.00
C PRO A 36 -1.48 18.21 -50.25
N THR A 37 -2.07 17.01 -50.10
CA THR A 37 -2.92 16.48 -51.17
C THR A 37 -4.01 15.58 -50.60
N GLU A 38 -5.26 16.01 -50.78
CA GLU A 38 -6.47 15.22 -50.54
C GLU A 38 -6.47 13.94 -51.37
N ALA A 39 -6.75 12.81 -50.73
CA ALA A 39 -7.43 11.69 -51.38
C ALA A 39 -8.27 10.94 -50.35
N LYS A 40 -9.54 11.34 -50.28
CA LYS A 40 -10.66 10.59 -49.71
C LYS A 40 -10.57 9.10 -50.05
N LYS A 41 -10.59 8.25 -49.02
CA LYS A 41 -11.28 6.95 -49.07
C LYS A 41 -11.84 6.62 -47.69
N GLU A 42 -13.16 6.54 -47.67
CA GLU A 42 -14.00 6.01 -46.60
C GLU A 42 -13.80 4.49 -46.45
N ALA A 43 -14.28 3.98 -45.31
CA ALA A 43 -14.25 2.62 -44.77
C ALA A 43 -12.94 2.33 -44.03
N GLU A 44 -12.94 1.97 -42.76
CA GLU A 44 -13.88 1.13 -42.03
C GLU A 44 -13.66 1.36 -40.53
N VAL A 45 -14.71 1.20 -39.72
CA VAL A 45 -14.68 1.39 -38.28
C VAL A 45 -13.62 0.48 -37.66
N GLU A 46 -12.51 1.05 -37.22
CA GLU A 46 -11.60 0.39 -36.29
C GLU A 46 -12.33 0.40 -34.93
N GLU A 47 -13.05 -0.70 -34.65
CA GLU A 47 -13.46 -1.03 -33.29
C GLU A 47 -12.21 -0.90 -32.42
N GLU A 48 -12.23 0.03 -31.46
CA GLU A 48 -11.36 0.00 -30.30
C GLU A 48 -11.47 -1.41 -29.73
N ALA A 49 -10.46 -2.24 -30.03
CA ALA A 49 -10.18 -3.42 -29.26
C ALA A 49 -9.86 -2.92 -27.85
N LEU A 50 -10.89 -2.84 -27.01
CA LEU A 50 -10.75 -2.88 -25.57
C LEU A 50 -9.74 -3.98 -25.29
N GLU A 51 -8.54 -3.61 -24.83
CA GLU A 51 -7.56 -4.56 -24.35
C GLU A 51 -8.30 -5.50 -23.39
N GLU A 52 -8.41 -6.77 -23.78
CA GLU A 52 -8.92 -7.78 -22.88
C GLU A 52 -8.07 -7.70 -21.61
N PRO A 53 -8.68 -7.58 -20.41
CA PRO A 53 -7.91 -7.54 -19.18
C PRO A 53 -7.00 -8.77 -19.16
N PRO A 54 -5.72 -8.61 -18.76
CA PRO A 54 -4.72 -9.64 -18.95
C PRO A 54 -5.26 -10.98 -18.49
N THR A 55 -5.26 -11.93 -19.44
CA THR A 55 -5.63 -13.33 -19.23
C THR A 55 -5.05 -13.80 -17.92
N ARG A 56 -5.86 -14.51 -17.10
CA ARG A 56 -5.48 -15.16 -15.83
C ARG A 56 -4.18 -15.98 -15.98
N GLY A 57 -3.05 -15.29 -15.93
CA GLY A 57 -1.77 -15.85 -15.60
C GLY A 57 -1.86 -16.22 -14.12
N LYS A 58 -1.55 -17.46 -13.79
CA LYS A 58 -1.42 -17.87 -12.40
C LYS A 58 -0.48 -16.87 -11.71
N GLY A 59 -0.92 -16.25 -10.62
CA GLY A 59 -0.13 -15.29 -9.85
C GLY A 59 -0.18 -13.81 -10.26
N THR A 60 -0.86 -13.39 -11.34
CA THR A 60 -0.97 -11.96 -11.68
C THR A 60 -2.20 -11.31 -11.05
N ILE A 61 -2.02 -10.16 -10.40
CA ILE A 61 -3.10 -9.35 -9.82
C ILE A 61 -3.54 -8.31 -10.87
N PRO A 62 -4.83 -8.18 -11.18
CA PRO A 62 -5.30 -7.14 -12.11
C PRO A 62 -5.12 -5.74 -11.53
N TYR A 63 -5.16 -4.74 -12.42
CA TYR A 63 -5.15 -3.34 -12.01
C TYR A 63 -6.44 -2.98 -11.27
N HIS A 64 -6.31 -2.19 -10.21
CA HIS A 64 -7.41 -1.64 -9.44
C HIS A 64 -7.18 -0.16 -9.20
N ASP A 65 -8.25 0.63 -9.31
CA ASP A 65 -8.26 2.08 -9.08
C ASP A 65 -8.25 2.45 -7.60
N THR A 66 -8.70 1.56 -6.71
CA THR A 66 -8.73 1.78 -5.27
C THR A 66 -8.08 0.65 -4.48
N PHE A 67 -7.54 0.99 -3.31
CA PHE A 67 -6.95 0.01 -2.41
C PHE A 67 -8.00 -0.96 -1.84
N GLN A 68 -9.25 -0.51 -1.68
CA GLN A 68 -10.37 -1.36 -1.24
C GLN A 68 -10.62 -2.50 -2.25
N LYS A 69 -10.81 -2.18 -3.53
CA LYS A 69 -11.01 -3.18 -4.60
C LYS A 69 -9.82 -4.13 -4.75
N ARG A 70 -8.61 -3.61 -4.54
CA ARG A 70 -7.39 -4.42 -4.53
C ARG A 70 -7.44 -5.46 -3.40
N LEU A 71 -7.86 -5.05 -2.19
CA LEU A 71 -8.03 -5.98 -1.08
C LEU A 71 -9.19 -6.95 -1.31
N GLU A 72 -10.32 -6.50 -1.86
CA GLU A 72 -11.45 -7.38 -2.23
C GLU A 72 -10.94 -8.54 -3.11
N PHE A 73 -10.18 -8.22 -4.17
CA PHE A 73 -9.57 -9.23 -5.02
C PHE A 73 -8.64 -10.18 -4.25
N LEU A 74 -7.78 -9.65 -3.36
CA LEU A 74 -6.84 -10.45 -2.57
C LEU A 74 -7.54 -11.34 -1.52
N PHE A 75 -8.71 -10.96 -1.03
CA PHE A 75 -9.50 -11.78 -0.12
C PHE A 75 -10.36 -12.83 -0.86
N ASP A 76 -10.73 -12.56 -2.11
CA ASP A 76 -11.48 -13.49 -2.95
C ASP A 76 -10.60 -14.50 -3.71
N ASN A 77 -9.31 -14.22 -3.84
CA ASN A 77 -8.37 -15.08 -4.55
C ASN A 77 -7.82 -16.20 -3.63
N GLU A 78 -8.02 -17.46 -4.05
CA GLU A 78 -7.58 -18.65 -3.31
C GLU A 78 -6.06 -18.70 -3.07
N GLU A 79 -5.24 -18.15 -3.98
CA GLU A 79 -3.78 -18.14 -3.83
C GLU A 79 -3.32 -17.24 -2.66
N THR A 80 -4.05 -16.16 -2.41
CA THR A 80 -3.70 -15.13 -1.41
C THR A 80 -4.48 -15.27 -0.11
N ALA A 81 -5.75 -15.65 -0.18
CA ALA A 81 -6.62 -15.89 0.98
C ALA A 81 -6.52 -17.34 1.50
N GLY A 82 -6.14 -18.31 0.67
CA GLY A 82 -6.08 -19.72 1.07
C GLY A 82 -7.42 -20.20 1.65
N ASP A 83 -7.35 -20.96 2.75
CA ASP A 83 -8.55 -21.45 3.45
C ASP A 83 -9.05 -20.44 4.51
N MET A 84 -10.09 -19.69 4.14
CA MET A 84 -10.77 -18.72 5.01
C MET A 84 -11.69 -19.35 6.08
N LYS A 85 -11.71 -20.69 6.22
CA LYS A 85 -12.37 -21.36 7.35
C LYS A 85 -11.57 -21.28 8.65
N ALA A 86 -10.26 -21.06 8.54
CA ALA A 86 -9.38 -21.02 9.70
C ALA A 86 -9.68 -19.82 10.63
N PRO A 87 -9.79 -18.58 10.13
CA PRO A 87 -10.31 -17.49 10.92
C PRO A 87 -11.84 -17.55 11.00
N ASP A 88 -12.36 -17.79 12.21
CA ASP A 88 -13.80 -17.75 12.46
C ASP A 88 -14.34 -16.34 12.26
N GLU A 89 -13.69 -15.36 12.89
CA GLU A 89 -14.01 -13.92 12.79
C GLU A 89 -12.72 -13.09 12.79
N PHE A 90 -12.77 -11.92 12.13
CA PHE A 90 -11.73 -10.91 12.20
C PHE A 90 -12.27 -9.51 11.88
N SER A 91 -11.57 -8.49 12.36
CA SER A 91 -11.85 -7.09 12.11
C SER A 91 -10.55 -6.32 11.90
N LEU A 92 -10.37 -5.72 10.72
CA LEU A 92 -9.21 -4.91 10.37
C LEU A 92 -9.69 -3.52 10.01
N GLU A 93 -9.01 -2.47 10.50
CA GLU A 93 -9.23 -1.10 10.03
C GLU A 93 -8.00 -0.61 9.24
N PHE A 94 -8.25 0.07 8.14
CA PHE A 94 -7.24 0.65 7.26
C PHE A 94 -7.37 2.16 7.19
N MET A 95 -6.23 2.84 7.14
CA MET A 95 -6.12 4.22 6.69
C MET A 95 -5.09 4.30 5.57
N VAL A 96 -5.58 4.55 4.35
CA VAL A 96 -4.78 4.52 3.12
C VAL A 96 -5.27 5.63 2.21
N MET A 97 -4.36 6.44 1.65
CA MET A 97 -4.70 7.52 0.72
C MET A 97 -5.74 8.54 1.25
N GLY A 98 -5.79 8.73 2.58
CA GLY A 98 -6.77 9.62 3.23
C GLY A 98 -8.16 9.00 3.42
N GLU A 99 -8.37 7.78 2.92
CA GLU A 99 -9.59 7.01 3.14
C GLU A 99 -9.45 6.13 4.38
N ARG A 100 -10.58 5.93 5.06
CA ARG A 100 -10.73 4.95 6.14
C ARG A 100 -11.79 3.94 5.75
N PHE A 101 -11.46 2.68 5.91
CA PHE A 101 -12.35 1.56 5.65
C PHE A 101 -11.97 0.38 6.56
N ASN A 102 -12.88 -0.57 6.69
CA ASN A 102 -12.67 -1.79 7.45
C ASN A 102 -12.82 -3.03 6.57
N VAL A 103 -12.13 -4.10 6.96
CA VAL A 103 -12.28 -5.44 6.40
C VAL A 103 -12.66 -6.34 7.55
N THR A 104 -13.89 -6.86 7.51
CA THR A 104 -14.46 -7.67 8.58
C THR A 104 -14.87 -9.03 8.06
N LYS A 105 -14.95 -9.98 8.97
CA LYS A 105 -15.55 -11.27 8.73
C LYS A 105 -16.27 -11.69 10.00
N ASP A 106 -17.58 -11.87 9.90
CA ASP A 106 -18.37 -12.44 10.98
C ASP A 106 -18.19 -13.97 11.04
N SER A 107 -18.54 -14.57 12.19
CA SER A 107 -18.50 -16.02 12.39
C SER A 107 -19.29 -16.73 11.29
N MET A 108 -18.60 -17.62 10.55
CA MET A 108 -19.15 -18.34 9.39
C MET A 108 -19.68 -17.44 8.25
N GLY A 109 -19.44 -16.13 8.29
CA GLY A 109 -19.82 -15.15 7.27
C GLY A 109 -18.77 -14.94 6.18
N PRO A 110 -19.13 -14.22 5.10
CA PRO A 110 -18.19 -13.78 4.08
C PRO A 110 -17.25 -12.68 4.65
N VAL A 111 -16.21 -12.36 3.88
CA VAL A 111 -15.43 -11.14 4.12
C VAL A 111 -16.20 -9.96 3.55
N GLU A 112 -16.30 -8.89 4.33
CA GLU A 112 -16.94 -7.64 3.94
C GLU A 112 -15.92 -6.51 4.02
N ILE A 113 -15.96 -5.61 3.04
CA ILE A 113 -15.12 -4.41 2.99
C ILE A 113 -16.04 -3.21 2.95
N GLU A 114 -15.98 -2.38 3.98
CA GLU A 114 -16.88 -1.24 4.17
C GLU A 114 -16.11 0.04 4.44
N SER A 115 -16.57 1.15 3.85
CA SER A 115 -16.03 2.47 4.17
C SER A 115 -16.40 2.90 5.59
N GLY A 116 -15.48 3.56 6.29
CA GLY A 116 -15.68 4.04 7.66
C GLY A 116 -14.69 3.45 8.66
N THR A 117 -15.07 3.53 9.94
CA THR A 117 -14.28 3.05 11.09
C THR A 117 -15.02 1.94 11.80
N THR A 118 -14.30 1.04 12.45
CA THR A 118 -14.88 0.05 13.36
C THR A 118 -14.41 0.34 14.79
N SER A 119 -15.22 0.00 15.80
CA SER A 119 -14.93 0.34 17.19
C SER A 119 -14.17 -0.75 17.96
N ASP A 120 -14.07 -1.95 17.39
CA ASP A 120 -13.35 -3.09 17.97
C ASP A 120 -12.51 -3.78 16.87
N GLU A 121 -11.61 -3.03 16.25
CA GLU A 121 -10.66 -3.61 15.30
C GLU A 121 -9.64 -4.48 16.03
N ASP A 122 -9.26 -5.60 15.42
CA ASP A 122 -8.18 -6.45 15.91
C ASP A 122 -6.81 -5.83 15.58
N VAL A 123 -6.76 -5.15 14.42
CA VAL A 123 -5.56 -4.54 13.85
C VAL A 123 -5.95 -3.24 13.16
N PHE A 124 -5.17 -2.18 13.41
CA PHE A 124 -5.24 -0.94 12.66
C PHE A 124 -4.01 -0.77 11.79
N ILE A 125 -4.20 -0.60 10.48
CA ILE A 125 -3.13 -0.55 9.47
C ILE A 125 -3.13 0.82 8.81
N ARG A 126 -1.98 1.49 8.82
CA ARG A 126 -1.77 2.77 8.14
C ARG A 126 -0.73 2.62 7.05
N ILE A 127 -1.04 3.09 5.86
CA ILE A 127 -0.15 3.01 4.71
C ILE A 127 0.02 4.42 4.13
N SER A 128 1.27 4.83 3.93
CA SER A 128 1.54 6.12 3.30
C SER A 128 1.07 6.14 1.84
N ASN A 129 0.75 7.33 1.32
CA ASN A 129 0.26 7.46 -0.05
C ASN A 129 1.25 6.93 -1.09
N THR A 130 2.56 7.10 -0.86
CA THR A 130 3.61 6.60 -1.75
C THR A 130 3.62 5.07 -1.78
N VAL A 131 3.55 4.43 -0.61
CA VAL A 131 3.54 2.96 -0.54
C VAL A 131 2.23 2.38 -1.06
N ALA A 132 1.10 3.04 -0.81
CA ALA A 132 -0.20 2.62 -1.33
C ALA A 132 -0.19 2.53 -2.87
N LYS A 133 0.42 3.51 -3.56
CA LYS A 133 0.61 3.46 -5.02
C LYS A 133 1.45 2.27 -5.45
N ASN A 134 2.62 2.07 -4.82
CA ASN A 134 3.48 0.93 -5.11
C ASN A 134 2.76 -0.41 -4.92
N LEU A 135 1.90 -0.52 -3.90
CA LEU A 135 1.09 -1.72 -3.64
C LEU A 135 -0.03 -1.94 -4.68
N LEU A 136 -0.61 -0.85 -5.21
CA LEU A 136 -1.56 -0.92 -6.32
C LEU A 136 -0.87 -1.34 -7.62
N ASP A 137 0.37 -0.90 -7.83
CA ASP A 137 1.17 -1.19 -9.02
C ASP A 137 1.81 -2.59 -9.03
N ALA A 138 1.85 -3.29 -7.88
CA ALA A 138 2.40 -4.63 -7.80
C ALA A 138 1.70 -5.58 -8.79
N ALA A 139 2.44 -6.35 -9.57
CA ALA A 139 1.87 -7.27 -10.55
C ALA A 139 1.50 -8.62 -9.93
N THR A 140 2.10 -8.98 -8.79
CA THR A 140 1.91 -10.27 -8.12
C THR A 140 1.73 -10.13 -6.61
N PHE A 141 1.24 -11.19 -5.97
CA PHE A 141 1.12 -11.21 -4.50
C PHE A 141 2.47 -11.22 -3.79
N ASP A 142 3.49 -11.81 -4.40
CA ASP A 142 4.85 -11.81 -3.86
C ASP A 142 5.41 -10.38 -3.88
N GLU A 143 5.29 -9.66 -5.00
CA GLU A 143 5.69 -8.24 -5.09
C GLU A 143 4.92 -7.35 -4.10
N PHE A 144 3.61 -7.59 -3.96
CA PHE A 144 2.78 -6.90 -2.97
C PHE A 144 3.29 -7.17 -1.54
N SER A 145 3.56 -8.44 -1.23
CA SER A 145 4.01 -8.88 0.10
C SER A 145 5.38 -8.33 0.43
N ASP A 146 6.32 -8.39 -0.51
CA ASP A 146 7.68 -7.89 -0.34
C ASP A 146 7.68 -6.37 -0.15
N THR A 147 6.94 -5.64 -0.98
CA THR A 147 6.78 -4.18 -0.85
C THR A 147 6.17 -3.82 0.50
N TYR A 148 5.09 -4.51 0.90
CA TYR A 148 4.42 -4.28 2.17
C TYR A 148 5.36 -4.53 3.36
N MET A 149 6.08 -5.65 3.35
CA MET A 149 6.98 -6.03 4.44
C MET A 149 8.25 -5.18 4.48
N GLN A 150 8.77 -4.75 3.34
CA GLN A 150 9.89 -3.81 3.24
C GLN A 150 9.55 -2.54 4.03
N TYR A 151 8.45 -1.86 3.69
CA TYR A 151 8.09 -0.59 4.32
C TYR A 151 7.47 -0.74 5.73
N TYR A 152 7.05 -1.95 6.11
CA TYR A 152 6.72 -2.27 7.49
C TYR A 152 7.97 -2.38 8.38
N ARG A 153 9.05 -2.99 7.87
CA ARG A 153 10.31 -3.17 8.61
C ARG A 153 11.19 -1.92 8.58
N GLU A 154 11.22 -1.25 7.44
CA GLU A 154 12.07 -0.09 7.13
C GLU A 154 11.18 1.10 6.77
N SER A 155 10.53 1.67 7.78
CA SER A 155 9.69 2.86 7.59
C SER A 155 10.52 4.13 7.46
N GLU A 156 10.25 4.91 6.43
CA GLU A 156 10.76 6.26 6.17
C GLU A 156 9.68 7.31 6.42
N SER A 157 10.03 8.61 6.38
CA SER A 157 9.09 9.71 6.67
C SER A 157 7.85 9.73 5.77
N ASP A 158 8.01 9.39 4.49
CA ASP A 158 6.96 9.42 3.46
C ASP A 158 6.60 8.01 2.93
N LYS A 159 7.33 6.97 3.36
CA LYS A 159 7.12 5.58 2.95
C LYS A 159 7.03 4.68 4.16
N TYR A 160 5.83 4.28 4.51
CA TYR A 160 5.63 3.40 5.66
C TYR A 160 4.40 2.52 5.50
N VAL A 161 4.47 1.37 6.17
CA VAL A 161 3.34 0.57 6.58
C VAL A 161 3.41 0.45 8.10
N LYS A 162 2.40 0.93 8.81
CA LYS A 162 2.34 0.84 10.26
C LYS A 162 1.19 -0.07 10.67
N ILE A 163 1.53 -1.12 11.41
CA ILE A 163 0.60 -2.13 11.92
C ILE A 163 0.49 -1.94 13.43
N ASP A 164 -0.66 -1.43 13.88
CA ASP A 164 -0.99 -1.26 15.29
C ASP A 164 -1.92 -2.43 15.71
N LEU A 165 -1.36 -3.46 16.35
CA LEU A 165 -2.13 -4.59 16.88
C LEU A 165 -2.95 -4.15 18.11
N ARG A 166 -4.28 -4.28 18.07
CA ARG A 166 -5.17 -3.99 19.20
C ARG A 166 -5.35 -5.18 20.12
N LYS A 167 -5.31 -6.38 19.55
CA LYS A 167 -5.29 -7.65 20.30
C LYS A 167 -3.88 -8.27 20.27
N PRO A 168 -3.46 -9.00 21.32
CA PRO A 168 -2.16 -9.65 21.36
C PRO A 168 -1.95 -10.62 20.20
N ILE A 169 -0.72 -10.71 19.68
CA ILE A 169 -0.42 -11.57 18.53
C ILE A 169 -0.72 -13.04 18.79
N GLU A 170 -0.57 -13.52 20.03
CA GLU A 170 -0.90 -14.89 20.43
C GLU A 170 -2.40 -15.18 20.28
N GLU A 171 -3.25 -14.19 20.50
CA GLU A 171 -4.69 -14.30 20.33
C GLU A 171 -5.06 -14.36 18.85
N LEU A 172 -4.49 -13.48 18.03
CA LEU A 172 -4.67 -13.49 16.57
C LEU A 172 -4.21 -14.82 15.96
N ASN A 173 -3.10 -15.37 16.45
CA ASN A 173 -2.59 -16.67 16.01
C ASN A 173 -3.55 -17.81 16.37
N LYS A 174 -4.15 -17.78 17.57
CA LYS A 174 -5.16 -18.76 17.98
C LYS A 174 -6.44 -18.64 17.15
N ARG A 175 -6.82 -17.42 16.78
CA ARG A 175 -7.93 -17.13 15.87
C ARG A 175 -7.61 -17.44 14.41
N GLY A 176 -6.41 -17.95 14.09
CA GLY A 176 -6.11 -18.49 12.77
C GLY A 176 -5.53 -17.51 11.76
N TYR A 177 -5.19 -16.27 12.15
CA TYR A 177 -4.63 -15.25 11.23
C TYR A 177 -3.41 -15.75 10.45
N VAL A 178 -2.49 -16.44 11.13
CA VAL A 178 -1.24 -16.95 10.52
C VAL A 178 -1.45 -18.08 9.51
N ARG A 179 -2.66 -18.66 9.43
CA ARG A 179 -2.99 -19.74 8.49
C ARG A 179 -3.41 -19.21 7.12
N VAL A 180 -3.84 -17.95 7.07
CA VAL A 180 -4.28 -17.27 5.85
C VAL A 180 -3.16 -16.34 5.39
N PRO A 181 -2.62 -16.50 4.16
CA PRO A 181 -1.44 -15.75 3.72
C PRO A 181 -1.61 -14.23 3.80
N ILE A 182 -2.72 -13.69 3.29
CA ILE A 182 -3.02 -12.26 3.33
C ILE A 182 -3.17 -11.74 4.77
N LEU A 183 -3.87 -12.46 5.66
CA LEU A 183 -4.00 -12.05 7.07
C LEU A 183 -2.65 -12.09 7.79
N ARG A 184 -1.85 -13.13 7.53
CA ARG A 184 -0.49 -13.25 8.08
C ARG A 184 0.40 -12.07 7.65
N LEU A 185 0.28 -11.61 6.41
CA LEU A 185 0.94 -10.40 5.90
C LEU A 185 0.46 -9.16 6.66
N LEU A 186 -0.85 -8.98 6.78
CA LEU A 186 -1.46 -7.80 7.40
C LEU A 186 -1.21 -7.68 8.91
N VAL A 187 -0.84 -8.77 9.60
CA VAL A 187 -0.35 -8.75 11.00
C VAL A 187 1.18 -8.71 11.12
N GLY A 188 1.90 -8.57 10.02
CA GLY A 188 3.36 -8.48 10.00
C GLY A 188 4.10 -9.78 10.35
N GLN A 189 3.45 -10.94 10.20
CA GLN A 189 3.99 -12.27 10.56
C GLN A 189 4.56 -13.05 9.37
N VAL A 190 4.85 -12.39 8.25
CA VAL A 190 5.51 -13.03 7.11
C VAL A 190 6.98 -13.27 7.45
N ARG A 191 7.37 -14.55 7.45
CA ARG A 191 8.76 -14.96 7.67
C ARG A 191 9.61 -14.50 6.47
N PRO A 192 10.81 -13.94 6.70
CA PRO A 192 11.78 -13.72 5.63
C PRO A 192 12.28 -15.04 5.05
#